data_AF-A0A0A9Z9X4-F1
#
_entry.id   AF-A0A0A9Z9X4-F1
#
_cell.length_a   1.000
_cell.length_b   1.000
_cell.length_c   1.000
_cell.angle_alpha   90.00
_cell.angle_beta   90.00
_cell.angle_gamma   90.00
#
_symmetry.space_group_name_H-M   'P 1'
#
loop_
_entity.id
_entity.type
_entity.pdbx_description
1 polymer ?
#
loop_
_entity_poly.entity_id
_entity_poly.type
_entity_poly.pdbx_seq_one_letter_code
_entity_poly.pdbx_strand_id
1 'polypeptide(L)'
;MEVTCFVISAHSGATETSSTMLTNSEKGNDHEADEEGEIDYWAVVVSTSRYFFNYRHTANALTMYHLLRRFGLDDDHIILFLGDSYACDPRNPYPGAIYNNANNHDDDDDYITYGSDE
;
A
#
# COMPACT_ATOMS: atom_id res chain seq x y z
N MET A 1 9.41 -10.53 -21.85
CA MET A 1 8.82 -10.97 -20.57
C MET A 1 8.43 -9.70 -19.86
N GLU A 2 7.16 -9.35 -19.93
CA GLU A 2 6.64 -8.07 -19.44
C GLU A 2 6.60 -8.13 -17.91
N VAL A 3 7.21 -7.13 -17.27
CA VAL A 3 7.24 -7.00 -15.82
C VAL A 3 6.30 -5.86 -15.47
N THR A 4 5.22 -6.20 -14.79
CA THR A 4 4.17 -5.24 -14.46
C THR A 4 3.92 -5.29 -12.97
N CYS A 5 4.64 -4.44 -12.24
CA CYS A 5 4.14 -3.91 -10.98
C CYS A 5 3.54 -2.55 -11.30
N PHE A 6 2.23 -2.39 -11.10
CA PHE A 6 1.59 -1.08 -11.13
C PHE A 6 1.06 -0.79 -9.74
N VAL A 7 1.35 0.41 -9.25
CA VAL A 7 0.69 0.99 -8.09
C VAL A 7 -0.44 1.84 -8.64
N ILE A 8 -1.67 1.50 -8.29
CA ILE A 8 -2.83 2.33 -8.63
C ILE A 8 -3.22 3.05 -7.35
N SER A 9 -3.07 4.38 -7.33
CA SER A 9 -3.63 5.19 -6.26
C SER A 9 -5.05 5.59 -6.65
N ALA A 10 -6.01 5.32 -5.78
CA ALA A 10 -7.38 5.80 -5.91
C ALA A 10 -7.64 6.84 -4.81
N HIS A 11 -8.32 7.92 -5.16
CA HIS A 11 -8.73 8.95 -4.23
C HIS A 11 -10.26 8.93 -4.13
N SER A 12 -10.79 8.75 -2.92
CA SER A 12 -12.22 8.91 -2.68
C SER A 12 -12.51 10.39 -2.47
N GLY A 13 -12.84 11.09 -3.55
CA GLY A 13 -13.47 12.41 -3.44
C GLY A 13 -14.92 12.22 -3.01
N ALA A 14 -15.22 12.40 -1.72
CA ALA A 14 -16.59 12.41 -1.23
C ALA A 14 -17.33 13.66 -1.74
N THR A 15 -18.06 13.45 -2.85
CA THR A 15 -19.35 14.05 -3.24
C THR A 15 -19.59 15.55 -3.06
N GLU A 16 -19.83 16.22 -4.19
CA GLU A 16 -20.53 17.51 -4.28
C GLU A 16 -21.90 17.51 -3.58
N THR A 17 -22.31 18.71 -3.14
CA THR A 17 -23.68 19.23 -2.88
C THR A 17 -24.15 19.37 -1.42
N SER A 18 -24.18 20.61 -0.94
CA SER A 18 -25.31 21.10 -0.14
C SER A 18 -25.61 22.55 -0.50
N SER A 19 -26.58 22.71 -1.40
CA SER A 19 -27.19 23.98 -1.75
C SER A 19 -28.25 24.30 -0.69
N THR A 20 -28.02 25.29 0.17
CA THR A 20 -29.11 26.07 0.79
C THR A 20 -28.64 27.50 1.09
N MET A 21 -29.52 28.42 0.74
CA MET A 21 -29.44 29.87 0.77
C MET A 21 -29.27 30.52 2.16
N LEU A 22 -28.59 31.68 2.15
CA LEU A 22 -28.81 32.93 2.91
C LEU A 22 -28.91 32.85 4.46
N THR A 23 -28.05 33.58 5.19
CA THR A 23 -28.36 34.89 5.80
C THR A 23 -27.13 35.48 6.52
N ASN A 24 -26.99 36.81 6.49
CA ASN A 24 -25.95 37.59 7.15
C ASN A 24 -25.99 37.46 8.69
N SER A 25 -24.85 37.38 9.36
CA SER A 25 -24.61 38.12 10.63
C SER A 25 -23.13 38.10 11.03
N GLU A 26 -22.56 39.30 11.22
CA GLU A 26 -21.21 39.53 11.71
C GLU A 26 -21.03 39.03 13.16
N LYS A 27 -20.00 38.21 13.43
CA LYS A 27 -19.28 38.22 14.71
C LYS A 27 -17.94 37.50 14.59
N GLY A 28 -16.86 38.26 14.75
CA GLY A 28 -15.50 37.73 14.81
C GLY A 28 -15.28 36.87 16.05
N ASN A 29 -14.59 35.74 15.84
CA ASN A 29 -13.54 35.22 16.68
C ASN A 29 -12.72 34.21 15.85
N ASP A 30 -11.41 34.30 16.04
CA ASP A 30 -10.31 33.84 15.23
C ASP A 30 -9.85 32.43 15.61
N HIS A 31 -10.40 31.43 14.92
CA HIS A 31 -9.72 30.20 14.47
C HIS A 31 -10.68 29.49 13.50
N GLU A 32 -10.56 29.87 12.23
CA GLU A 32 -11.15 29.17 11.10
C GLU A 32 -10.35 27.87 10.94
N ALA A 33 -10.81 26.80 11.59
CA ALA A 33 -10.41 25.46 11.20
C ALA A 33 -11.09 25.22 9.86
N ASP A 34 -10.36 25.47 8.79
CA ASP A 34 -10.69 24.95 7.47
C ASP A 34 -11.03 23.48 7.66
N GLU A 35 -12.30 23.10 7.47
CA GLU A 35 -12.67 21.72 7.22
C GLU A 35 -12.12 21.36 5.84
N GLU A 36 -10.80 21.18 5.78
CA GLU A 36 -10.15 20.48 4.68
C GLU A 36 -10.72 19.06 4.71
N GLY A 37 -11.65 18.79 3.79
CA GLY A 37 -12.25 17.47 3.66
C GLY A 37 -11.15 16.41 3.65
N GLU A 38 -11.26 15.45 4.56
CA GLU A 38 -10.30 14.38 4.73
C GLU A 38 -10.09 13.66 3.39
N ILE A 39 -8.87 13.73 2.86
CA ILE A 39 -8.51 13.08 1.61
C ILE A 39 -8.16 11.62 1.91
N ASP A 40 -9.06 10.70 1.56
CA ASP A 40 -8.79 9.26 1.66
C ASP A 40 -7.92 8.80 0.49
N TYR A 41 -6.75 8.25 0.81
CA TYR A 41 -5.82 7.63 -0.14
C TYR A 41 -5.92 6.12 -0.09
N TRP A 42 -6.16 5.49 -1.24
CA TRP A 42 -6.11 4.05 -1.41
C TRP A 42 -4.97 3.66 -2.34
N ALA A 43 -4.33 2.52 -2.06
CA ALA A 43 -3.28 1.97 -2.92
C ALA A 43 -3.59 0.52 -3.29
N VAL A 44 -3.45 0.19 -4.58
CA VAL A 44 -3.51 -1.19 -5.07
C VAL A 44 -2.14 -1.57 -5.60
N VAL A 45 -1.55 -2.64 -5.04
CA VAL A 45 -0.26 -3.19 -5.43
C VAL A 45 -0.49 -4.55 -6.07
N VAL A 46 -0.10 -4.71 -7.33
CA VAL A 46 -0.34 -5.94 -8.09
C VAL A 46 0.96 -6.52 -8.63
N SER A 47 1.19 -7.81 -8.38
CA SER A 47 2.22 -8.63 -9.02
C SER A 47 1.57 -9.82 -9.71
N THR A 48 1.49 -9.80 -11.05
CA THR A 48 0.81 -10.83 -11.85
C THR A 48 1.73 -11.96 -12.32
N SER A 49 3.03 -11.88 -12.03
CA SER A 49 4.00 -12.88 -12.47
C SER A 49 3.94 -14.16 -11.63
N ARG A 50 4.20 -15.29 -12.28
CA ARG A 50 4.15 -16.65 -11.70
C ARG A 50 5.50 -17.35 -11.84
N TYR A 51 5.71 -18.43 -11.10
CA TYR A 51 6.94 -19.25 -11.05
C TYR A 51 8.13 -18.58 -10.36
N PHE A 52 8.92 -19.38 -9.62
CA PHE A 52 10.04 -18.92 -8.78
C PHE A 52 11.12 -18.08 -9.48
N PHE A 53 11.34 -18.21 -10.78
CA PHE A 53 12.30 -17.33 -11.48
C PHE A 53 11.87 -15.86 -11.49
N ASN A 54 10.58 -15.58 -11.23
CA ASN A 54 10.01 -14.25 -11.08
C ASN A 54 9.94 -13.78 -9.62
N TYR A 55 10.58 -14.48 -8.69
CA TYR A 55 10.61 -14.14 -7.26
C TYR A 55 10.87 -12.65 -6.98
N ARG A 56 11.76 -12.02 -7.75
CA ARG A 56 12.09 -10.58 -7.64
C ARG A 56 10.87 -9.66 -7.85
N HIS A 57 9.88 -10.06 -8.63
CA HIS A 57 8.70 -9.23 -8.89
C HIS A 57 7.79 -9.17 -7.66
N THR A 58 7.66 -10.28 -6.95
CA THR A 58 6.94 -10.33 -5.67
C THR A 58 7.72 -9.60 -4.59
N ALA A 59 9.04 -9.78 -4.51
CA ALA A 59 9.88 -9.04 -3.57
C ALA A 59 9.78 -7.51 -3.78
N ASN A 60 9.78 -7.04 -5.03
CA ASN A 60 9.57 -5.62 -5.36
C ASN A 60 8.17 -5.12 -5.01
N ALA A 61 7.12 -5.90 -5.30
CA ALA A 61 5.74 -5.54 -4.97
C ALA A 61 5.57 -5.39 -3.46
N LEU A 62 6.14 -6.33 -2.69
CA LEU A 62 6.08 -6.26 -1.26
C LEU A 62 6.91 -5.11 -0.68
N THR A 63 8.08 -4.82 -1.26
CA THR A 63 8.86 -3.63 -0.91
C THR A 63 8.01 -2.37 -1.07
N MET A 64 7.21 -2.27 -2.14
CA MET A 64 6.28 -1.17 -2.35
C MET A 64 5.18 -1.12 -1.28
N TYR A 65 4.61 -2.27 -0.90
CA TYR A 65 3.65 -2.36 0.21
C TYR A 65 4.24 -1.80 1.51
N HIS A 66 5.45 -2.20 1.90
CA HIS A 66 6.11 -1.65 3.09
C HIS A 66 6.42 -0.15 2.98
N LEU A 67 6.79 0.34 1.79
CA LEU A 67 6.97 1.76 1.55
C LEU A 67 5.66 2.54 1.75
N LEU A 68 4.54 2.04 1.23
CA LEU A 68 3.22 2.65 1.41
C LEU A 68 2.84 2.73 2.90
N ARG A 69 3.10 1.68 3.67
CA ARG A 69 2.92 1.72 5.14
C ARG A 69 3.82 2.75 5.80
N ARG A 70 5.08 2.84 5.38
CA ARG A 70 6.02 3.85 5.87
C ARG A 70 5.61 5.29 5.52
N PHE A 71 4.86 5.47 4.44
CA PHE A 71 4.29 6.77 4.04
C PHE A 71 3.00 7.13 4.80
N GLY A 72 2.47 6.25 5.65
CA GLY A 72 1.30 6.51 6.47
C GLY A 72 -0.02 5.99 5.90
N LEU A 73 0.01 5.08 4.92
CA LEU A 73 -1.19 4.30 4.57
C LEU A 73 -1.33 3.12 5.52
N ASP A 74 -2.49 3.02 6.16
CA ASP A 74 -2.84 1.84 6.96
C ASP A 74 -3.11 0.63 6.05
N ASP A 75 -2.96 -0.57 6.60
CA ASP A 75 -3.14 -1.84 5.87
C ASP A 75 -4.52 -1.98 5.25
N ASP A 76 -5.55 -1.42 5.90
CA ASP A 76 -6.93 -1.40 5.40
C ASP A 76 -7.08 -0.62 4.08
N HIS A 77 -6.17 0.32 3.80
CA HIS A 77 -6.17 1.16 2.61
C HIS A 77 -5.25 0.61 1.49
N ILE A 78 -4.60 -0.54 1.71
CA ILE A 78 -3.68 -1.15 0.76
C ILE A 78 -4.18 -2.52 0.32
N ILE A 79 -4.58 -2.63 -0.94
CA ILE A 79 -4.99 -3.90 -1.54
C ILE A 79 -3.80 -4.53 -2.26
N LEU A 80 -3.29 -5.64 -1.72
CA LEU A 80 -2.14 -6.37 -2.26
C LEU A 80 -2.58 -7.64 -3.01
N PHE A 81 -2.16 -7.77 -4.27
CA PHE A 81 -2.36 -8.95 -5.09
C PHE A 81 -1.01 -9.56 -5.52
N LEU A 82 -0.79 -10.82 -5.17
CA LEU A 82 0.39 -11.59 -5.56
C LEU A 82 0.00 -12.80 -6.42
N GLY A 83 0.73 -13.05 -7.50
CA GLY A 83 0.41 -14.11 -8.46
C GLY A 83 0.78 -15.53 -8.03
N ASP A 84 1.60 -15.69 -6.99
CA ASP A 84 2.04 -16.99 -6.47
C ASP A 84 2.50 -16.89 -5.00
N SER A 85 2.59 -18.03 -4.31
CA SER A 85 3.05 -18.14 -2.92
C SER A 85 4.54 -18.50 -2.84
N TYR A 86 5.40 -17.51 -3.02
CA TYR A 86 6.85 -17.71 -3.06
C TYR A 86 7.47 -17.99 -1.68
N ALA A 87 6.86 -17.51 -0.60
CA ALA A 87 7.31 -17.74 0.77
C ALA A 87 7.35 -19.24 1.13
N CYS A 88 6.43 -20.03 0.59
CA CYS A 88 6.31 -21.48 0.86
C CYS A 88 6.80 -22.36 -0.30
N ASP A 89 7.46 -21.78 -1.32
CA ASP A 89 8.00 -22.56 -2.44
C ASP A 89 9.17 -23.43 -1.95
N PRO A 90 9.25 -24.73 -2.29
CA PRO A 90 10.35 -25.60 -1.86
C PRO A 90 11.74 -25.18 -2.36
N ARG A 91 11.80 -24.30 -3.36
CA ARG A 91 13.05 -23.70 -3.86
C ARG A 91 13.49 -22.50 -3.01
N ASN A 92 12.61 -21.99 -2.16
CA ASN A 92 12.94 -20.92 -1.24
C ASN A 92 13.75 -21.50 -0.07
N PRO A 93 15.02 -21.09 0.12
CA PRO A 93 15.82 -21.54 1.26
C PRO A 93 15.28 -21.06 2.61
N TYR A 94 14.43 -20.02 2.63
CA TYR A 94 13.89 -19.41 3.83
C TYR A 94 12.37 -19.58 3.88
N PRO A 95 11.86 -20.67 4.46
CA PRO A 95 10.44 -20.98 4.44
C PRO A 95 9.65 -19.95 5.23
N GLY A 96 8.50 -19.56 4.67
CA GLY A 96 7.69 -18.48 5.22
C GLY A 96 8.31 -17.12 5.01
N ALA A 97 9.36 -17.00 4.15
CA ALA A 97 10.11 -15.78 3.97
C ALA A 97 10.55 -15.35 2.56
N ILE A 98 10.16 -14.13 2.15
CA ILE A 98 10.64 -13.40 0.97
C ILE A 98 11.62 -12.26 1.31
N TYR A 99 12.79 -12.28 0.69
CA TYR A 99 13.83 -11.25 0.77
C TYR A 99 13.96 -10.49 -0.54
N ASN A 100 14.20 -9.17 -0.49
CA ASN A 100 14.48 -8.38 -1.70
C ASN A 100 15.97 -8.34 -2.06
N ASN A 101 16.87 -8.58 -1.09
CA ASN A 101 18.29 -8.71 -1.33
C ASN A 101 18.85 -10.00 -0.70
N ALA A 102 19.28 -10.94 -1.54
CA ALA A 102 19.82 -12.22 -1.09
C ALA A 102 21.15 -12.11 -0.30
N ASN A 103 21.86 -10.98 -0.40
CA ASN A 103 23.15 -10.78 0.28
C ASN A 103 23.03 -10.22 1.70
N ASN A 104 21.82 -9.84 2.13
CA ASN A 104 21.57 -9.17 3.41
C ASN A 104 20.66 -10.02 4.32
N HIS A 105 20.71 -11.36 4.19
CA HIS A 105 19.91 -12.25 5.05
C HIS A 105 20.30 -12.18 6.54
N ASP A 106 21.50 -11.69 6.85
CA ASP A 106 21.96 -11.49 8.23
C ASP A 106 21.32 -10.25 8.89
N ASP A 107 20.69 -9.37 8.10
CA ASP A 107 19.95 -8.22 8.59
C ASP A 107 18.48 -8.62 8.73
N ASP A 108 18.00 -8.83 9.96
CA ASP A 108 16.60 -9.19 10.27
C ASP A 108 15.58 -8.18 9.68
N ASP A 109 16.02 -6.99 9.28
CA ASP A 109 15.20 -5.90 8.72
C ASP A 109 14.88 -6.02 7.22
N ASP A 110 15.54 -6.91 6.45
CA ASP A 110 15.26 -7.07 5.00
C ASP A 110 14.24 -8.18 4.69
N TYR A 111 13.75 -8.87 5.72
CA TYR A 111 12.74 -9.90 5.52
C TYR A 111 11.33 -9.31 5.34
N ILE A 112 10.69 -9.61 4.21
CA ILE A 112 9.38 -9.09 3.83
C ILE A 112 8.28 -10.15 4.00
N THR A 113 7.54 -10.08 5.10
CA THR A 113 6.30 -10.85 5.32
C THR A 113 5.11 -10.14 4.68
N TYR A 114 4.17 -10.94 4.16
CA TYR A 114 2.81 -10.48 3.89
C TYR A 114 1.86 -11.48 4.54
N GLY A 115 1.09 -10.98 5.50
CA GLY A 115 0.14 -11.76 6.27
C GLY A 115 -0.57 -10.78 7.18
N SER A 116 -1.90 -10.82 7.15
CA SER A 116 -2.74 -10.17 8.14
C SER A 116 -2.31 -10.68 9.52
N ASP A 117 -1.82 -9.77 10.36
CA ASP A 117 -1.68 -10.01 11.79
C ASP A 117 -3.10 -10.16 12.38
N GLU A 118 -3.65 -11.38 12.34
CA GLU A 118 -4.88 -11.80 13.04
C GLU A 118 -4.70 -13.15 13.73
#